data_AF-A0A3E2T9G4-F1
#
_entry.id   AF-A0A3E2T9G4-F1
#
_cell.length_a   1.000
_cell.length_b   1.000
_cell.length_c   1.000
_cell.angle_alpha   90.00
_cell.angle_beta   90.00
_cell.angle_gamma   90.00
#
_symmetry.space_group_name_H-M   'P 1'
#
loop_
_entity.id
_entity.type
_entity.pdbx_description
1 polymer ?
#
loop_
_entity_poly.entity_id
_entity_poly.type
_entity_poly.pdbx_seq_one_letter_code
_entity_poly.pdbx_strand_id
1 'polypeptide(L)'
;MTLLGNLDPALLQNFFGTLRTTEVVVTEERVAHIKERHPEDFTLFEQYGAETVLFPDLLILDEKHAGTVFAVRRLEESNLNVVVRLALETDKNEYKNSVMTFYRLRDRNLKKLLEKNRLLYSRE
;
A
#
# COMPACT_ATOMS: atom_id res chain seq x y z
N MET A 1 1.05 16.85 5.56
CA MET A 1 1.36 15.62 4.77
C MET A 1 2.65 15.04 5.30
N THR A 2 2.70 13.73 5.48
CA THR A 2 3.87 13.03 6.05
C THR A 2 4.49 12.12 5.00
N LEU A 3 5.81 12.20 4.82
CA LEU A 3 6.56 11.28 3.97
C LEU A 3 6.73 9.96 4.72
N LEU A 4 6.28 8.86 4.13
CA LEU A 4 6.47 7.51 4.67
C LEU A 4 7.75 6.86 4.15
N GLY A 5 8.20 7.25 2.95
CA GLY A 5 9.42 6.75 2.34
C GLY A 5 9.33 6.63 0.83
N ASN A 6 10.14 5.75 0.24
CA ASN A 6 10.24 5.53 -1.20
C ASN A 6 9.93 4.08 -1.57
N LEU A 7 9.03 3.87 -2.52
CA LEU A 7 8.82 2.56 -3.15
C LEU A 7 10.08 2.12 -3.89
N ASP A 8 10.30 0.82 -3.93
CA ASP A 8 11.24 0.23 -4.88
C ASP A 8 10.60 0.20 -6.28
N PRO A 9 11.05 1.05 -7.23
CA PRO A 9 10.47 1.09 -8.56
C PRO A 9 10.68 -0.23 -9.33
N ALA A 10 11.70 -1.03 -9.00
CA ALA A 10 11.97 -2.29 -9.70
C ALA A 10 10.81 -3.30 -9.54
N LEU A 11 10.10 -3.24 -8.40
CA LEU A 11 8.95 -4.10 -8.12
C LEU A 11 7.69 -3.72 -8.93
N LEU A 12 7.65 -2.49 -9.46
CA LEU A 12 6.44 -1.92 -10.07
C LEU A 12 6.62 -1.56 -11.55
N GLN A 13 7.84 -1.26 -11.99
CA GLN A 13 8.12 -0.75 -13.33
C GLN A 13 7.65 -1.68 -14.46
N ASN A 14 7.74 -3.00 -14.25
CA ASN A 14 7.34 -3.99 -15.24
C ASN A 14 5.82 -4.03 -15.46
N PHE A 15 5.05 -3.47 -14.53
CA PHE A 15 3.59 -3.49 -14.55
C PHE A 15 2.98 -2.12 -14.85
N PHE A 16 3.61 -1.05 -14.37
CA PHE A 16 3.08 0.31 -14.45
C PHE A 16 3.95 1.25 -15.30
N GLY A 17 5.09 0.79 -15.81
CA GLY A 17 6.09 1.64 -16.46
C GLY A 17 6.82 2.52 -15.45
N THR A 18 7.40 3.62 -15.93
CA THR A 18 8.10 4.59 -15.08
C THR A 18 7.11 5.26 -14.13
N LEU A 19 7.38 5.20 -12.83
CA LEU A 19 6.63 5.97 -11.83
C LEU A 19 7.08 7.43 -11.85
N ARG A 20 6.16 8.37 -11.61
CA ARG A 20 6.52 9.81 -11.54
C ARG A 20 7.44 10.13 -10.39
N THR A 21 7.23 9.45 -9.27
CA THR A 21 8.03 9.56 -8.07
C THR A 21 7.99 8.20 -7.38
N THR A 22 9.01 7.90 -6.59
CA THR A 22 9.01 6.77 -5.67
C THR A 22 8.47 7.16 -4.29
N GLU A 23 8.39 8.46 -3.99
CA GLU A 23 7.92 8.97 -2.70
C GLU A 23 6.48 8.56 -2.43
N VAL A 24 6.23 8.03 -1.23
CA VAL A 24 4.90 7.74 -0.71
C VAL A 24 4.59 8.65 0.45
N VAL A 25 3.44 9.30 0.38
CA VAL A 25 2.97 10.23 1.41
C VAL A 25 1.64 9.77 1.99
N VAL A 26 1.36 10.23 3.21
CA VAL A 26 0.02 10.15 3.80
C VAL A 26 -0.43 11.55 4.20
N THR A 27 -1.67 11.91 3.87
CA THR A 27 -2.25 13.20 4.25
C THR A 27 -2.83 13.12 5.66
N GLU A 28 -2.92 14.25 6.35
CA GLU A 28 -3.53 14.30 7.69
C GLU A 28 -5.01 13.92 7.66
N GLU A 29 -5.71 14.31 6.60
CA GLU A 29 -7.09 13.88 6.32
C GLU A 29 -7.19 12.34 6.25
N ARG A 30 -6.25 11.69 5.54
CA ARG A 30 -6.22 10.23 5.45
C ARG A 30 -5.92 9.61 6.81
N VAL A 31 -4.94 10.15 7.54
CA VAL A 31 -4.64 9.70 8.92
C VAL A 31 -5.89 9.79 9.81
N ALA A 32 -6.60 10.92 9.78
CA ALA A 32 -7.83 11.10 10.55
C ALA A 32 -8.92 10.10 10.15
N HIS A 33 -9.11 9.89 8.84
CA HIS A 33 -10.08 8.93 8.31
C HIS A 33 -9.76 7.48 8.73
N ILE A 34 -8.48 7.11 8.76
CA ILE A 34 -8.03 5.81 9.23
C ILE A 34 -8.28 5.66 10.73
N LYS A 35 -7.95 6.67 11.55
CA LYS A 35 -8.24 6.68 12.99
C LYS A 35 -9.72 6.48 13.27
N GLU A 36 -10.59 7.13 12.50
CA GLU A 36 -12.04 7.06 12.68
C GLU A 36 -12.61 5.70 12.26
N ARG A 37 -12.13 5.11 11.15
CA ARG A 37 -12.64 3.84 10.61
C ARG A 37 -12.01 2.60 11.24
N HIS A 38 -10.75 2.69 11.65
CA HIS A 38 -9.93 1.59 12.15
C HIS A 38 -9.15 2.00 13.40
N PRO A 39 -9.83 2.44 14.48
CA PRO A 39 -9.15 2.94 15.68
C PRO A 39 -8.24 1.88 16.32
N GLU A 40 -8.65 0.61 16.30
CA GLU A 40 -7.87 -0.51 16.86
C GLU A 40 -6.63 -0.86 16.02
N ASP A 41 -6.67 -0.61 14.71
CA ASP A 41 -5.55 -0.90 13.81
C ASP A 41 -4.60 0.28 13.65
N PHE A 42 -4.95 1.46 14.18
CA PHE A 42 -4.13 2.67 14.02
C PHE A 42 -2.75 2.52 14.65
N THR A 43 -2.63 1.84 15.79
CA THR A 43 -1.35 1.54 16.43
C THR A 43 -0.46 0.67 15.53
N LEU A 44 -1.06 -0.31 14.82
CA LEU A 44 -0.31 -1.13 13.85
C LEU A 44 0.18 -0.28 12.67
N PHE A 45 -0.60 0.71 12.25
CA PHE A 45 -0.19 1.64 11.21
C PHE A 45 1.00 2.50 11.67
N GLU A 46 0.97 3.07 12.88
CA GLU A 46 2.10 3.85 13.39
C GLU A 46 3.37 3.02 13.50
N GLN A 47 3.23 1.75 13.90
CA GLN A 47 4.36 0.86 14.09
C GLN A 47 4.93 0.31 12.76
N TYR A 48 4.07 -0.11 11.84
CA TYR A 48 4.48 -0.91 10.66
C TYR A 48 4.09 -0.28 9.31
N GLY A 49 3.35 0.84 9.29
CA GLY A 49 2.81 1.42 8.07
C GLY A 49 3.88 1.82 7.07
N ALA A 50 4.89 2.59 7.51
CA ALA A 50 6.02 2.98 6.67
C ALA A 50 6.82 1.76 6.19
N GLU A 51 7.13 0.84 7.11
CA GLU A 51 7.88 -0.38 6.79
C GLU A 51 7.14 -1.29 5.80
N THR A 52 5.81 -1.35 5.87
CA THR A 52 4.99 -2.14 4.93
C THR A 52 5.01 -1.55 3.53
N VAL A 53 5.08 -0.23 3.39
CA VAL A 53 5.21 0.43 2.09
C VAL A 53 6.61 0.23 1.51
N LEU A 54 7.64 0.38 2.35
CA LEU A 54 9.04 0.34 1.94
C LEU A 54 9.54 -1.09 1.65
N PHE A 55 9.15 -2.03 2.50
CA PHE A 55 9.61 -3.42 2.49
C PHE A 55 8.41 -4.36 2.66
N PRO A 56 7.47 -4.38 1.71
CA PRO A 56 6.33 -5.29 1.76
C PRO A 56 6.78 -6.74 1.70
N ASP A 57 5.97 -7.64 2.27
CA ASP A 57 6.13 -9.07 2.07
C ASP A 57 5.44 -9.53 0.79
N LEU A 58 4.34 -8.86 0.43
CA LEU A 58 3.61 -9.05 -0.81
C LEU A 58 3.22 -7.69 -1.41
N LEU A 59 3.33 -7.57 -2.73
CA LEU A 59 2.66 -6.52 -3.50
C LEU A 59 1.63 -7.16 -4.42
N ILE A 60 0.39 -6.70 -4.34
CA ILE A 60 -0.73 -7.23 -5.12
C ILE A 60 -1.35 -6.07 -5.88
N LEU A 61 -1.63 -6.24 -7.17
CA LEU A 61 -2.34 -5.27 -7.98
C LEU A 61 -3.78 -5.16 -7.51
N ASP A 62 -4.34 -3.97 -7.39
CA ASP A 62 -5.79 -3.83 -7.27
C ASP A 62 -6.42 -3.81 -8.66
N GLU A 63 -6.96 -4.96 -9.10
CA GLU A 63 -7.56 -5.08 -10.43
C GLU A 63 -8.83 -4.23 -10.61
N LYS A 64 -9.45 -3.78 -9.52
CA LYS A 64 -10.63 -2.92 -9.57
C LYS A 64 -10.28 -1.44 -9.68
N HIS A 65 -9.11 -1.04 -9.19
CA HIS A 65 -8.72 0.35 -9.06
C HIS A 65 -7.38 0.60 -9.77
N ALA A 66 -7.44 0.89 -11.07
CA ALA A 66 -6.27 1.02 -11.94
C ALA A 66 -5.21 1.99 -11.42
N GLY A 67 -3.98 1.51 -11.17
CA GLY A 67 -2.89 2.31 -10.58
C GLY A 67 -2.86 2.27 -9.04
N THR A 68 -3.47 1.25 -8.45
CA THR A 68 -3.51 1.04 -7.00
C THR A 68 -2.93 -0.33 -6.67
N VAL A 69 -2.20 -0.42 -5.57
CA VAL A 69 -1.60 -1.67 -5.09
C VAL A 69 -1.90 -1.90 -3.62
N PHE A 70 -1.95 -3.16 -3.24
CA PHE A 70 -1.96 -3.63 -1.86
C PHE A 70 -0.55 -4.02 -1.46
N ALA A 71 0.05 -3.25 -0.55
CA ALA A 71 1.30 -3.60 0.11
C ALA A 71 0.97 -4.31 1.43
N VAL A 72 1.37 -5.57 1.55
CA VAL A 72 1.02 -6.42 2.68
C VAL A 72 2.28 -6.79 3.46
N ARG A 73 2.22 -6.62 4.79
CA ARG A 73 3.20 -7.17 5.74
C ARG A 73 2.54 -8.27 6.57
N ARG A 74 3.18 -9.43 6.64
CA ARG A 74 2.80 -10.51 7.53
C ARG A 74 3.27 -10.17 8.95
N LEU A 75 2.39 -10.35 9.92
CA LEU A 75 2.64 -10.20 11.35
C LEU A 75 2.37 -11.55 12.04
N GLU A 76 2.73 -11.69 13.32
CA GLU A 76 2.61 -12.98 14.04
C GLU A 76 1.19 -13.57 14.03
N GLU A 77 0.17 -12.73 14.24
CA GLU A 77 -1.22 -13.18 14.36
C GLU A 77 -2.14 -12.72 13.20
N SER A 78 -1.61 -11.93 12.27
CA SER A 78 -2.41 -11.29 11.21
C SER A 78 -1.52 -10.71 10.12
N ASN A 79 -2.09 -9.94 9.21
CA ASN A 79 -1.33 -9.14 8.25
C ASN A 79 -1.75 -7.68 8.37
N LEU A 80 -0.86 -6.75 8.04
CA LEU A 80 -1.19 -5.36 7.81
C LEU A 80 -1.30 -5.14 6.31
N ASN A 81 -2.44 -4.63 5.84
CA ASN A 81 -2.63 -4.23 4.45
C ASN A 81 -2.60 -2.71 4.32
N VAL A 82 -1.85 -2.24 3.34
CA VAL A 82 -1.70 -0.82 3.01
C VAL A 82 -2.11 -0.61 1.56
N VAL A 83 -3.11 0.24 1.34
CA VAL A 83 -3.63 0.54 0.00
C VAL A 83 -2.95 1.78 -0.54
N VAL A 84 -2.04 1.62 -1.49
CA VAL A 84 -1.26 2.73 -2.07
C VAL A 84 -1.80 3.07 -3.46
N ARG A 85 -2.15 4.34 -3.67
CA ARG A 85 -2.41 4.90 -4.98
C ARG A 85 -1.10 5.37 -5.60
N LEU A 86 -0.73 4.81 -6.74
CA LEU A 86 0.47 5.21 -7.48
C LEU A 86 0.24 6.49 -8.28
N ALA A 87 1.27 7.32 -8.38
CA ALA A 87 1.31 8.47 -9.27
C ALA A 87 1.96 8.06 -10.60
N LEU A 88 1.14 7.81 -11.62
CA LEU A 88 1.58 7.35 -12.93
C LEU A 88 1.85 8.53 -13.87
N GLU A 89 2.64 8.33 -14.93
CA GLU A 89 2.94 9.40 -15.89
C GLU A 89 1.69 10.00 -16.54
N THR A 90 0.62 9.22 -16.67
CA THR A 90 -0.67 9.71 -17.18
C THR A 90 -1.43 10.63 -16.22
N ASP A 91 -1.04 10.67 -14.94
CA ASP A 91 -1.66 11.51 -13.92
C ASP A 91 -1.12 12.95 -13.95
N LYS A 92 -1.73 13.86 -13.17
CA LYS A 92 -1.25 15.25 -13.05
C LYS A 92 0.14 15.31 -12.43
N ASN A 93 0.95 16.28 -12.86
CA ASN A 93 2.35 16.46 -12.41
C ASN A 93 2.51 16.67 -10.89
N GLU A 94 1.47 17.15 -10.20
CA GLU A 94 1.50 17.45 -8.77
C GLU A 94 1.25 16.23 -7.87
N TYR A 95 0.87 15.08 -8.44
CA TYR A 95 0.51 13.90 -7.67
C TYR A 95 1.75 13.13 -7.20
N LYS A 96 1.68 12.66 -5.95
CA LYS A 96 2.63 11.71 -5.36
C LYS A 96 1.92 10.40 -5.10
N ASN A 97 2.68 9.32 -4.96
CA ASN A 97 2.09 8.08 -4.45
C ASN A 97 1.53 8.36 -3.06
N SER A 98 0.31 7.92 -2.79
CA SER A 98 -0.35 8.26 -1.53
C SER A 98 -1.05 7.07 -0.93
N VAL A 99 -1.02 7.00 0.40
CA VAL A 99 -1.80 5.97 1.07
C VAL A 99 -3.26 6.38 1.18
N MET A 100 -4.13 5.49 0.70
CA MET A 100 -5.57 5.67 0.67
C MET A 100 -6.24 5.16 1.95
N THR A 101 -5.78 4.03 2.48
CA THR A 101 -6.25 3.41 3.72
C THR A 101 -5.31 2.28 4.18
N PHE A 102 -5.50 1.82 5.42
CA PHE A 102 -4.80 0.70 6.03
C PHE A 102 -5.79 -0.08 6.88
N TYR A 103 -5.59 -1.39 7.01
CA TYR A 103 -6.40 -2.21 7.91
C TYR A 103 -5.73 -3.56 8.19
N ARG A 104 -6.11 -4.18 9.31
CA ARG A 104 -5.70 -5.54 9.63
C ARG A 104 -6.37 -6.55 8.70
N LEU A 105 -5.58 -7.43 8.11
CA LEU A 105 -6.00 -8.42 7.13
C LEU A 105 -5.72 -9.84 7.67
N ARG A 106 -6.78 -10.61 7.90
CA ARG A 106 -6.68 -12.02 8.29
C ARG A 106 -6.22 -12.89 7.12
N ASP A 107 -5.56 -14.01 7.39
CA ASP A 107 -5.03 -14.91 6.36
C ASP A 107 -6.09 -15.40 5.37
N ARG A 108 -7.27 -15.75 5.87
CA ARG A 108 -8.41 -16.16 5.01
C ARG A 108 -8.82 -15.06 4.03
N ASN A 109 -8.66 -13.79 4.42
CA ASN A 109 -8.97 -12.63 3.59
C ASN A 109 -7.81 -12.35 2.62
N LEU A 110 -6.56 -12.49 3.07
CA LEU A 110 -5.38 -12.39 2.22
C LEU A 110 -5.40 -13.44 1.10
N LYS A 111 -5.75 -14.69 1.41
CA LYS A 111 -5.92 -15.75 0.40
C LYS A 111 -6.94 -15.36 -0.67
N LYS A 112 -8.11 -14.87 -0.25
CA LYS A 112 -9.14 -14.36 -1.18
C LYS A 112 -8.68 -13.15 -1.99
N LEU A 113 -7.81 -12.31 -1.41
CA LEU A 113 -7.24 -11.15 -2.09
C LEU A 113 -6.32 -11.59 -3.22
N LEU A 114 -5.45 -12.58 -2.95
CA LEU A 114 -4.55 -13.20 -3.92
C LEU A 114 -5.28 -13.99 -5.01
N GLU A 115 -6.39 -14.66 -4.68
CA GLU A 115 -7.21 -15.38 -5.67
C GLU A 115 -7.90 -14.43 -6.66
N LYS A 116 -8.19 -13.19 -6.24
CA LYS A 116 -8.96 -12.21 -7.03
C LYS A 116 -8.11 -11.21 -7.78
N ASN A 117 -6.81 -11.16 -7.52
CA ASN A 117 -5.94 -10.13 -8.02
C ASN A 117 -4.57 -10.69 -8.38
N ARG A 118 -3.92 -10.09 -9.36
CA ARG A 118 -2.54 -10.43 -9.70
C ARG A 118 -1.55 -10.08 -8.58
N LEU A 119 -0.77 -11.07 -8.16
CA LEU A 119 0.44 -10.88 -7.34
C LEU A 119 1.56 -10.29 -8.20
N LEU A 120 2.17 -9.20 -7.72
CA LEU A 120 3.27 -8.49 -8.39
C LEU A 120 4.63 -8.88 -7.81
N TYR A 121 4.70 -9.08 -6.50
CA TYR A 121 5.91 -9.44 -5.79
C TYR A 121 5.58 -10.23 -4.52
N SER A 122 6.47 -11.19 -4.18
CA SER A 122 6.50 -11.91 -2.91
C SER A 122 7.94 -11.97 -2.43
N ARG A 123 8.17 -11.78 -1.13
CA ARG A 123 9.50 -11.90 -0.51
C ARG A 123 9.98 -13.35 -0.37
N GLU A 124 9.09 -14.34 -0.52
CA GLU A 124 9.38 -15.79 -0.42
C GLU A 124 10.30 -16.30 -1.54
#